data_AF-X0ZMH4-F1
#
_entry.id   AF-X0ZMH4-F1
#
_cell.length_a   1.000
_cell.length_b   1.000
_cell.length_c   1.000
_cell.angle_alpha   90.00
_cell.angle_beta   90.00
_cell.angle_gamma   90.00
#
_symmetry.space_group_name_H-M   'P 1'
#
loop_
_entity.id
_entity.type
_entity.pdbx_description
1 polymer ?
#
loop_
_entity_poly.entity_id
_entity_poly.type
_entity_poly.pdbx_seq_one_letter_code
_entity_poly.pdbx_strand_id
1 'polypeptide(L)'
;MPKEKLREHLQTLGKQLDDSSSLGSESEKQVKQAMSALDRLLALGDMEESLEESGIDYRLSEQLRQLVAEFEAEHPHVANTLEGIVDVLGKMGI
;
A
#
# COMPACT_ATOMS: atom_id res chain seq x y z
N MET A 1 -10.94 12.27 4.19
CA MET A 1 -11.45 10.93 4.59
C MET A 1 -10.29 9.92 4.64
N PRO A 2 -10.36 8.78 5.35
CA PRO A 2 -9.26 7.80 5.35
C PRO A 2 -8.92 7.25 3.94
N LYS A 3 -9.95 7.00 3.11
CA LYS A 3 -9.77 6.64 1.68
C LYS A 3 -9.00 7.67 0.85
N GLU A 4 -9.22 8.95 1.14
CA GLU A 4 -8.58 10.07 0.44
C GLU A 4 -7.09 10.16 0.79
N LYS A 5 -6.75 9.96 2.07
CA LYS A 5 -5.37 9.82 2.52
C LYS A 5 -4.68 8.61 1.89
N LEU A 6 -5.36 7.47 1.78
CA LEU A 6 -4.80 6.29 1.12
C LEU A 6 -4.43 6.61 -0.34
N ARG A 7 -5.32 7.30 -1.07
CA ARG A 7 -5.05 7.75 -2.44
C ARG A 7 -3.84 8.68 -2.53
N GLU A 8 -3.71 9.64 -1.62
CA GLU A 8 -2.54 10.53 -1.58
C GLU A 8 -1.24 9.77 -1.35
N HIS A 9 -1.23 8.81 -0.43
CA HIS A 9 -0.07 7.96 -0.18
C HIS A 9 0.26 7.06 -1.39
N LEU A 10 -0.74 6.48 -2.06
CA LEU A 10 -0.54 5.69 -3.28
C LEU A 10 0.05 6.53 -4.43
N GLN A 11 -0.46 7.75 -4.63
CA GLN A 11 0.11 8.66 -5.64
C GLN A 11 1.55 9.06 -5.31
N THR A 12 1.84 9.29 -4.03
CA THR A 12 3.19 9.62 -3.57
C THR A 12 4.13 8.44 -3.77
N LEU A 13 3.69 7.24 -3.43
CA LEU A 13 4.43 6.00 -3.62
C LEU A 13 4.74 5.77 -5.11
N GLY A 14 3.75 5.92 -5.99
CA GLY A 14 3.97 5.78 -7.44
C GLY A 14 5.01 6.76 -7.98
N LYS A 15 4.95 8.03 -7.58
CA LYS A 15 5.97 9.02 -7.96
C LYS A 15 7.35 8.68 -7.40
N GLN A 16 7.41 8.23 -6.15
CA GLN A 16 8.67 7.80 -5.54
C GLN A 16 9.27 6.62 -6.30
N LEU A 17 8.46 5.62 -6.68
CA LEU A 17 8.89 4.47 -7.48
C LEU A 17 9.42 4.90 -8.86
N ASP A 18 8.73 5.81 -9.55
CA ASP A 18 9.12 6.31 -10.87
C ASP A 18 10.42 7.14 -10.80
N ASP A 19 10.59 7.96 -9.76
CA ASP A 19 11.81 8.74 -9.53
C ASP A 19 12.97 7.84 -9.05
N SER A 20 12.69 6.81 -8.25
CA SER A 20 13.68 5.83 -7.82
C SER A 20 13.89 4.78 -8.91
N SER A 21 14.62 5.16 -9.96
CA SER A 21 15.11 4.25 -11.02
C SER A 21 16.06 3.13 -10.52
N SER A 22 16.21 2.98 -9.20
CA SER A 22 17.12 2.04 -8.53
C SER A 22 16.43 0.91 -7.78
N LEU A 23 15.09 0.85 -7.78
CA LEU A 23 14.39 -0.29 -7.21
C LEU A 23 14.69 -1.54 -8.05
N GLY A 24 15.11 -2.61 -7.39
CA GLY A 24 15.23 -3.90 -8.05
C GLY A 24 13.90 -4.27 -8.72
N SER A 25 13.97 -4.86 -9.91
CA SER A 25 12.80 -5.18 -10.74
C SER A 25 11.77 -6.10 -10.06
N GLU A 26 12.19 -6.83 -9.01
CA GLU A 26 11.33 -7.66 -8.19
C GLU A 26 10.56 -6.85 -7.13
N SER A 27 11.26 -6.02 -6.35
CA SER A 27 10.65 -5.19 -5.31
C SER A 27 9.73 -4.13 -5.93
N GLU A 28 10.11 -3.53 -7.06
CA GLU A 28 9.24 -2.62 -7.81
C GLU A 28 7.92 -3.31 -8.23
N LYS A 29 7.99 -4.56 -8.70
CA LYS A 29 6.82 -5.36 -9.05
C LYS A 29 5.93 -5.61 -7.84
N GLN A 30 6.51 -5.99 -6.70
CA GLN A 30 5.74 -6.25 -5.48
C GLN A 30 5.03 -5.00 -4.99
N VAL A 31 5.69 -3.83 -5.00
CA VAL A 31 5.03 -2.58 -4.63
C VAL A 31 3.92 -2.23 -5.62
N LYS A 32 4.15 -2.34 -6.94
CA LYS A 32 3.11 -2.11 -7.96
C LYS A 32 1.92 -3.06 -7.81
N GLN A 33 2.16 -4.32 -7.42
CA GLN A 33 1.10 -5.29 -7.12
C GLN A 33 0.31 -4.87 -5.88
N ALA A 34 0.99 -4.47 -4.80
CA ALA A 34 0.34 -3.99 -3.58
C ALA A 34 -0.50 -2.72 -3.85
N MET A 35 0.04 -1.76 -4.61
CA MET A 35 -0.70 -0.57 -5.04
C MET A 35 -1.97 -0.93 -5.84
N SER A 36 -1.85 -1.86 -6.79
CA SER A 36 -3.00 -2.31 -7.58
C SER A 36 -4.06 -3.03 -6.74
N ALA A 37 -3.64 -3.77 -5.71
CA ALA A 37 -4.55 -4.42 -4.77
C ALA A 37 -5.28 -3.38 -3.90
N LEU A 38 -4.56 -2.35 -3.43
CA LEU A 38 -5.14 -1.25 -2.66
C LEU A 38 -6.11 -0.40 -3.48
N ASP A 39 -5.80 -0.11 -4.75
CA ASP A 39 -6.73 0.59 -5.65
C ASP A 39 -8.01 -0.21 -5.91
N ARG A 40 -7.89 -1.54 -6.06
CA ARG A 40 -9.07 -2.41 -6.15
C ARG A 40 -9.87 -2.41 -4.86
N LEU A 41 -9.19 -2.44 -3.71
CA LEU A 41 -9.85 -2.39 -2.41
C LEU A 41 -10.57 -1.06 -2.21
N LEU A 42 -9.98 0.07 -2.62
CA LEU A 42 -10.64 1.37 -2.61
C LEU A 42 -11.86 1.41 -3.54
N ALA A 43 -11.76 0.82 -4.73
CA ALA A 43 -12.86 0.73 -5.69
C ALA A 43 -13.99 -0.20 -5.19
N LEU A 44 -13.65 -1.27 -4.46
CA LEU A 44 -14.61 -2.19 -3.84
C LEU A 44 -15.23 -1.58 -2.57
N GLY A 45 -14.45 -0.88 -1.76
CA GLY A 45 -14.87 -0.30 -0.49
C GLY A 45 -15.81 0.90 -0.62
N ASP A 46 -16.01 1.45 -1.82
CA ASP A 46 -17.14 2.35 -2.13
C ASP A 46 -18.49 1.61 -2.19
N MET A 47 -18.49 0.28 -2.23
CA MET A 47 -19.65 -0.55 -1.86
C MET A 47 -19.55 -0.84 -0.35
N GLU A 48 -20.26 -0.06 0.46
CA GLU A 48 -20.26 -0.01 1.94
C GLU A 48 -20.49 -1.34 2.70
N GLU A 49 -20.65 -2.49 2.03
CA GLU A 49 -21.32 -3.66 2.61
C GLU A 49 -20.52 -4.98 2.61
N SER A 50 -19.27 -5.04 2.09
CA SER A 50 -18.62 -6.36 1.84
C SER A 50 -17.17 -6.51 2.32
N LEU A 51 -16.64 -5.57 3.11
CA LEU A 51 -15.23 -5.63 3.54
C LEU A 51 -14.98 -6.63 4.68
N GLU A 52 -15.96 -6.89 5.55
CA GLU A 52 -15.77 -7.79 6.70
C GLU A 52 -15.51 -9.27 6.33
N GLU A 53 -15.83 -9.72 5.11
CA GLU A 53 -15.78 -11.15 4.75
C GLU A 53 -14.57 -11.57 3.90
N SER A 54 -13.76 -10.64 3.37
CA SER A 54 -12.85 -11.01 2.28
C SER A 54 -11.54 -11.68 2.74
N GLY A 55 -11.05 -11.41 3.96
CA GLY A 55 -9.73 -11.88 4.42
C GLY A 55 -8.55 -11.42 3.55
N ILE A 56 -8.81 -10.58 2.54
CA ILE A 56 -7.86 -9.92 1.64
C ILE A 56 -7.07 -8.87 2.42
N ASP A 57 -7.72 -8.26 3.40
CA ASP A 57 -7.23 -7.18 4.26
C ASP A 57 -5.99 -7.60 5.06
N TYR A 58 -6.07 -8.72 5.79
CA TYR A 58 -4.95 -9.24 6.58
C TYR A 58 -3.73 -9.59 5.72
N ARG A 59 -3.96 -10.22 4.55
CA ARG A 59 -2.85 -10.64 3.67
C ARG A 59 -2.16 -9.43 3.03
N LEU A 60 -2.93 -8.42 2.65
CA LEU A 60 -2.40 -7.19 2.06
C LEU A 60 -1.62 -6.37 3.09
N SER A 61 -2.17 -6.22 4.29
CA SER A 61 -1.51 -5.57 5.42
C SER A 61 -0.19 -6.27 5.80
N GLU A 62 -0.16 -7.60 5.81
CA GLU A 62 1.07 -8.36 6.08
C GLU A 62 2.11 -8.21 4.97
N GLN A 63 1.70 -8.28 3.69
CA GLN A 63 2.60 -8.04 2.56
C GLN A 63 3.20 -6.64 2.59
N LEU A 64 2.40 -5.62 2.92
CA LEU A 64 2.89 -4.24 3.04
C LEU A 64 3.90 -4.09 4.17
N ARG A 65 3.67 -4.73 5.33
CA ARG A 65 4.64 -4.74 6.44
C ARG A 65 5.95 -5.41 6.06
N GLN A 66 5.89 -6.51 5.31
CA GLN A 66 7.11 -7.15 4.81
C GLN A 66 7.87 -6.22 3.85
N LEU A 67 7.17 -5.56 2.93
CA LEU A 67 7.79 -4.58 2.03
C LEU A 67 8.38 -3.40 2.80
N VAL A 68 7.71 -2.89 3.84
CA VAL A 68 8.28 -1.84 4.71
C VAL A 68 9.63 -2.28 5.26
N ALA A 69 9.72 -3.48 5.83
CA ALA A 69 10.96 -3.99 6.40
C ALA A 69 12.07 -4.18 5.35
N GLU A 70 11.72 -4.62 4.13
CA GLU A 70 12.67 -4.74 3.02
C GLU A 70 13.17 -3.37 2.54
N PHE A 71 12.28 -2.38 2.45
CA PHE A 71 12.61 -1.03 2.00
C PHE A 71 13.20 -0.12 3.07
N GLU A 72 13.08 -0.45 4.36
CA GLU A 72 13.56 0.42 5.45
C GLU A 72 15.08 0.65 5.36
N ALA A 73 15.83 -0.37 4.93
CA ALA A 73 17.28 -0.30 4.78
C ALA A 73 17.73 0.34 3.45
N GLU A 74 17.04 0.04 2.34
CA GLU A 74 17.49 0.41 1.00
C GLU A 74 16.80 1.69 0.48
N HIS A 75 15.55 1.92 0.86
CA HIS A 75 14.71 3.01 0.37
C HIS A 75 13.81 3.57 1.50
N PRO A 76 14.39 4.26 2.50
CA PRO A 76 13.65 4.71 3.69
C PRO A 76 12.49 5.66 3.38
N HIS A 77 12.54 6.38 2.26
CA HIS A 77 11.44 7.23 1.80
C HIS A 77 10.23 6.43 1.30
N VAL A 78 10.46 5.29 0.65
CA VAL A 78 9.42 4.36 0.19
C VAL A 78 8.81 3.64 1.40
N ALA A 79 9.64 3.18 2.33
CA ALA A 79 9.21 2.54 3.57
C ALA A 79 8.28 3.44 4.40
N ASN A 80 8.62 4.72 4.58
CA ASN A 80 7.76 5.70 5.28
C ASN A 80 6.38 5.83 4.61
N THR A 81 6.32 5.85 3.28
CA THR A 81 5.04 5.95 2.56
C THR A 81 4.22 4.66 2.73
N LEU A 82 4.87 3.49 2.68
CA LEU A 82 4.23 2.20 2.91
C LEU A 82 3.70 2.07 4.35
N GLU A 83 4.42 2.55 5.36
CA GLU A 83 3.91 2.61 6.75
C GLU A 83 2.66 3.49 6.85
N GLY A 84 2.68 4.66 6.19
CA GLY A 84 1.50 5.53 6.13
C GLY A 84 0.29 4.84 5.52
N ILE A 85 0.49 4.01 4.49
CA ILE A 85 -0.55 3.18 3.89
C ILE A 85 -1.07 2.16 4.91
N VAL A 86 -0.19 1.42 5.59
CA VAL A 86 -0.57 0.42 6.60
C VAL A 86 -1.36 1.05 7.77
N ASP A 87 -0.94 2.23 8.23
CA ASP A 87 -1.64 2.94 9.31
C ASP A 87 -3.03 3.43 8.86
N VAL A 88 -3.16 3.91 7.62
CA VAL A 88 -4.46 4.30 7.05
C VAL A 88 -5.37 3.08 6.87
N LEU A 89 -4.84 1.94 6.43
CA LEU A 89 -5.59 0.67 6.37
C LEU A 89 -6.09 0.24 7.75
N GLY A 90 -5.22 0.26 8.76
CA GLY A 90 -5.61 -0.07 10.14
C GLY A 90 -6.71 0.86 10.67
N LYS A 91 -6.68 2.15 10.30
CA LYS A 91 -7.73 3.13 10.63
C LYS A 91 -9.05 2.89 9.89
N MET A 92 -9.03 2.17 8.77
CA MET A 92 -10.21 1.71 8.04
C MET A 92 -10.75 0.38 8.57
N GLY A 93 -10.08 -0.24 9.55
CA GLY A 93 -10.45 -1.56 10.08
C GLY A 93 -9.94 -2.73 9.23
N ILE A 94 -8.89 -2.49 8.42
CA ILE A 94 -8.28 -3.39 7.43
C ILE A 94 -6.85 -3.75 7.88
#